data_AF-A0AAE0T895-F1
#
_entry.id   AF-A0AAE0T895-F1
#
_cell.length_a   1.000
_cell.length_b   1.000
_cell.length_c   1.000
_cell.angle_alpha   90.00
_cell.angle_beta   90.00
_cell.angle_gamma   90.00
#
_symmetry.space_group_name_H-M   'P 1'
#
loop_
_entity.id
_entity.type
_entity.pdbx_description
1 polymer ?
#
loop_
_entity_poly.entity_id
_entity_poly.type
_entity_poly.pdbx_seq_one_letter_code
_entity_poly.pdbx_strand_id
1 'polypeptide(L)'
;MSDQELKHIVASLAISIKEVSVEHKKTEKLIKELSVSQKKTDEQIKELFASQKKTDEQIKELFASQKKTDEQIKELFASQKETDAQIKELSASQKKTESTLKGLGFNVGMAVEEYFYNSLDLTKKVANIQFDDCQKNLHGFNRELKLQDEFDITMANTTKGLLVECKHHVVKEDVVKLRESKVKNLKILYPDFKDLEMYLAVAGASFDLDAKQEAKQSGIIILKQDMSDQELKHIVASLAISIKEVSAQIKELSASQKKTDEQIKELFASQKKTDAQQKKTDAQQKKTDEQIKELSASQKKTDEQIKELSVEHKKTDEQIKELFASQKKTDEQIKELSVEHKKTESTLKGLGFNVGMAVEEYFYNSLDLTKKVANIQFDDCQKNLHGFNRELKLQDEFDITMANTTKGLLVECKHHVVKEDVVKLRESKVKNLKILYPDFKDLEMYLAVAGASFDSDAKQEAKQSGIIILKQVGDVMEEEVENLKTY
;
A
#
# COMPACT_ATOMS: atom_id res chain seq x y z
N MET A 1 28.41 -40.64 -46.04
CA MET A 1 28.20 -39.19 -45.89
C MET A 1 29.54 -38.49 -46.14
N SER A 2 29.55 -37.37 -46.84
CA SER A 2 30.78 -36.66 -47.25
C SER A 2 31.36 -35.78 -46.14
N ASP A 3 32.68 -35.52 -46.18
CA ASP A 3 33.36 -34.57 -45.28
C ASP A 3 32.72 -33.16 -45.33
N GLN A 4 32.10 -32.80 -46.46
CA GLN A 4 31.32 -31.57 -46.61
C GLN A 4 30.05 -31.54 -45.76
N GLU A 5 29.33 -32.65 -45.66
CA GLU A 5 28.10 -32.74 -44.85
C GLU A 5 28.42 -32.64 -43.35
N LEU A 6 29.52 -33.26 -42.89
CA LEU A 6 29.98 -33.14 -41.50
C LEU A 6 30.38 -31.70 -41.15
N LYS A 7 31.17 -31.04 -42.03
CA LYS A 7 31.55 -29.63 -41.86
C LYS A 7 30.34 -28.71 -41.82
N HIS A 8 29.32 -28.98 -42.63
CA HIS A 8 28.07 -28.21 -42.64
C HIS A 8 27.30 -28.35 -41.32
N ILE A 9 27.20 -29.57 -40.77
CA ILE A 9 26.52 -29.82 -39.48
C ILE A 9 27.25 -29.13 -38.33
N VAL A 10 28.58 -29.24 -38.27
CA VAL A 10 29.40 -28.58 -37.24
C VAL A 10 29.28 -27.05 -37.35
N ALA A 11 29.30 -26.51 -38.57
CA ALA A 11 29.09 -25.08 -38.79
C ALA A 11 27.69 -24.62 -38.34
N SER A 12 26.65 -25.40 -38.65
CA SER A 12 25.27 -25.14 -38.23
C SER A 12 25.12 -25.17 -36.71
N LEU A 13 25.69 -26.17 -36.02
CA LEU A 13 25.74 -26.25 -34.56
C LEU A 13 26.44 -25.04 -33.94
N ALA A 14 27.58 -24.63 -34.50
CA ALA A 14 28.32 -23.48 -34.01
C ALA A 14 27.54 -22.15 -34.14
N ILE A 15 26.72 -22.01 -35.19
CA ILE A 15 25.82 -20.86 -35.37
C ILE A 15 24.71 -20.90 -34.32
N SER A 16 24.00 -22.01 -34.18
CA SER A 16 22.92 -22.14 -33.20
C SER A 16 23.39 -21.94 -31.75
N ILE A 17 24.59 -22.41 -31.39
CA ILE A 17 25.20 -22.15 -30.06
C ILE A 17 25.43 -20.65 -29.84
N LYS A 18 25.90 -19.92 -30.86
CA LYS A 18 26.09 -18.47 -30.77
C LYS A 18 24.76 -17.74 -30.60
N GLU A 19 23.72 -18.15 -31.32
CA GLU A 19 22.38 -17.56 -31.22
C GLU A 19 21.80 -17.74 -29.81
N VAL A 20 21.85 -18.95 -29.26
CA VAL A 20 21.43 -19.23 -27.87
C VAL A 20 22.22 -18.39 -26.87
N SER A 21 23.54 -18.23 -27.07
CA SER A 21 24.36 -17.40 -26.19
C SER A 21 23.97 -15.92 -26.22
N VAL A 22 23.58 -15.41 -27.39
CA VAL A 22 23.09 -14.03 -27.53
C VAL A 22 21.75 -13.85 -26.84
N GLU A 23 20.81 -14.78 -27.02
CA GLU A 23 19.51 -14.73 -26.33
C GLU A 23 19.65 -14.83 -24.82
N HIS A 24 20.49 -15.76 -24.33
CA HIS A 24 20.74 -15.91 -22.91
C HIS A 24 21.24 -14.60 -22.26
N LYS A 25 22.13 -13.86 -22.94
CA LYS A 25 22.60 -12.55 -22.47
C LYS A 25 21.49 -11.49 -22.42
N LYS A 26 20.54 -11.51 -23.36
CA LYS A 26 19.38 -10.60 -23.34
C LYS A 26 18.46 -10.93 -22.17
N THR A 27 18.16 -12.20 -21.97
CA THR A 27 17.34 -12.68 -20.86
C THR A 27 17.98 -12.35 -19.52
N GLU A 28 19.30 -12.54 -19.37
CA GLU A 28 20.03 -12.16 -18.15
C GLU A 28 19.93 -10.66 -17.86
N LYS A 29 20.01 -9.82 -18.90
CA LYS A 29 19.86 -8.37 -18.77
C LYS A 29 18.45 -7.98 -18.32
N LEU A 30 17.41 -8.54 -18.95
CA LEU A 30 16.01 -8.31 -18.57
C LEU A 30 15.71 -8.77 -17.13
N ILE A 31 16.25 -9.90 -16.70
CA ILE A 31 16.13 -10.38 -15.31
C ILE A 31 16.75 -9.40 -14.31
N LYS A 32 17.93 -8.84 -14.63
CA LYS A 32 18.58 -7.82 -13.78
C LYS A 32 17.72 -6.55 -13.68
N GLU A 33 17.17 -6.09 -14.80
CA GLU A 33 16.28 -4.91 -14.82
C GLU A 33 15.01 -5.14 -14.00
N LEU A 34 14.38 -6.31 -14.13
CA LEU A 34 13.24 -6.70 -13.31
C LEU A 34 13.57 -6.75 -11.82
N SER A 35 14.72 -7.32 -11.43
CA SER A 35 15.13 -7.39 -10.03
C SER A 35 15.30 -5.99 -9.42
N VAL A 36 15.87 -5.05 -10.18
CA VAL A 36 15.99 -3.65 -9.73
C VAL A 36 14.63 -2.97 -9.63
N SER A 37 13.75 -3.15 -10.63
CA SER A 37 12.39 -2.60 -10.59
C SER A 37 11.60 -3.13 -9.40
N GLN A 38 11.68 -4.44 -9.13
CA GLN A 38 10.99 -5.09 -8.02
C GLN A 38 11.45 -4.52 -6.66
N LYS A 39 12.76 -4.35 -6.46
CA LYS A 39 13.29 -3.73 -5.24
C LYS A 39 12.77 -2.31 -5.03
N LYS A 40 12.73 -1.50 -6.10
CA LYS A 40 12.17 -0.14 -6.04
C LYS A 40 10.69 -0.15 -5.69
N THR A 41 9.92 -1.07 -6.26
CA THR A 41 8.50 -1.27 -5.93
C THR A 41 8.32 -1.67 -4.46
N ASP A 42 9.15 -2.58 -3.92
CA ASP A 42 9.11 -2.96 -2.50
C ASP A 42 9.40 -1.78 -1.56
N GLU A 43 10.36 -0.91 -1.92
CA GLU A 43 10.64 0.32 -1.18
C GLU A 43 9.46 1.29 -1.19
N GLN A 44 8.86 1.53 -2.36
CA GLN A 44 7.67 2.38 -2.50
C GLN A 44 6.47 1.84 -1.69
N ILE A 45 6.29 0.51 -1.65
CA ILE A 45 5.25 -0.12 -0.81
C ILE A 45 5.52 0.11 0.68
N LYS A 46 6.77 -0.01 1.14
CA LYS A 46 7.13 0.28 2.55
C LYS A 46 6.83 1.73 2.91
N GLU A 47 7.16 2.67 2.03
CA GLU A 47 6.84 4.09 2.24
C GLU A 47 5.34 4.34 2.32
N LEU A 48 4.54 3.69 1.47
CA LEU A 48 3.09 3.76 1.52
C LEU A 48 2.53 3.25 2.86
N PHE A 49 3.01 2.11 3.35
CA PHE A 49 2.59 1.60 4.66
C PHE A 49 2.90 2.59 5.80
N ALA A 50 4.08 3.21 5.77
CA ALA A 50 4.45 4.22 6.75
C ALA A 50 3.56 5.47 6.66
N SER A 51 3.27 5.94 5.44
CA SER A 51 2.36 7.05 5.17
C SER A 51 0.93 6.75 5.67
N GLN A 52 0.42 5.56 5.36
CA GLN A 52 -0.90 5.11 5.79
C GLN A 52 -1.02 5.06 7.31
N LYS A 53 -0.03 4.50 8.00
CA LYS A 53 -0.02 4.45 9.48
C LYS A 53 -0.08 5.85 10.09
N LYS A 54 0.65 6.80 9.52
CA LYS A 54 0.60 8.21 9.97
C LYS A 54 -0.77 8.84 9.75
N THR A 55 -1.41 8.56 8.61
CA THR A 55 -2.79 8.99 8.33
C THR A 55 -3.77 8.40 9.34
N ASP A 56 -3.64 7.11 9.68
CA ASP A 56 -4.50 6.45 10.67
C ASP A 56 -4.35 7.08 12.07
N GLU A 57 -3.13 7.44 12.47
CA GLU A 57 -2.87 8.16 13.72
C GLU A 57 -3.53 9.54 13.72
N GLN A 58 -3.43 10.30 12.62
CA GLN A 58 -4.08 11.61 12.49
C GLN A 58 -5.62 11.51 12.53
N ILE A 59 -6.19 10.47 11.91
CA ILE A 59 -7.64 10.20 11.96
C ILE A 59 -8.08 9.90 13.40
N LYS A 60 -7.31 9.11 14.16
CA LYS A 60 -7.61 8.86 15.58
C LYS A 60 -7.60 10.14 16.41
N GLU A 61 -6.63 11.03 16.17
CA GLU A 61 -6.60 12.35 16.82
C GLU A 61 -7.82 13.21 16.46
N LEU A 62 -8.26 13.19 15.20
CA LEU A 62 -9.48 13.89 14.77
C LEU A 62 -10.72 13.37 15.49
N PHE A 63 -10.89 12.04 15.63
CA PHE A 63 -11.99 11.46 16.40
C PHE A 63 -11.96 11.90 17.87
N ALA A 64 -10.79 11.90 18.50
CA ALA A 64 -10.64 12.35 19.88
C ALA A 64 -10.98 13.85 20.04
N SER A 65 -10.53 14.68 19.09
CA SER A 65 -10.85 16.11 19.06
C SER A 65 -12.34 16.36 18.88
N GLN A 66 -12.99 15.66 17.95
CA GLN A 66 -14.43 15.75 17.70
C GLN A 66 -15.24 15.36 18.94
N LYS A 67 -14.86 14.28 19.63
CA LYS A 67 -15.53 13.86 20.88
C LYS A 67 -15.45 14.96 21.95
N LYS A 68 -14.29 15.62 22.09
CA LYS A 68 -14.13 16.73 23.03
C LYS A 68 -15.02 17.92 22.65
N THR A 69 -15.13 18.25 21.37
CA THR A 69 -16.06 19.29 20.88
C THR A 69 -17.51 18.93 21.20
N ASP A 70 -17.91 17.67 21.02
CA ASP A 70 -19.27 17.22 21.37
C ASP A 70 -19.57 17.36 22.86
N GLU A 71 -18.60 17.09 23.73
CA GLU A 71 -18.71 17.31 25.18
C GLU A 71 -18.86 18.81 25.51
N GLN A 72 -18.06 19.68 24.91
CA GLN A 72 -18.16 21.13 25.06
C GLN A 72 -19.53 21.68 24.58
N ILE A 73 -20.07 21.14 23.49
CA ILE A 73 -21.41 21.51 22.98
C ILE A 73 -22.50 21.11 23.99
N LYS A 74 -22.40 19.92 24.60
CA LYS A 74 -23.35 19.49 25.63
C LYS A 74 -23.33 20.42 26.85
N GLU A 75 -22.15 20.85 27.27
CA GLU A 75 -22.02 21.82 28.36
C GLU A 75 -22.67 23.16 28.01
N LEU A 76 -22.47 23.67 26.79
CA LEU A 76 -23.13 24.88 26.31
C LEU A 76 -24.66 24.75 26.35
N PHE A 77 -25.22 23.63 25.91
CA PHE A 77 -26.67 23.40 25.98
C PHE A 77 -27.18 23.41 27.42
N ALA A 78 -26.41 22.86 28.36
CA ALA A 78 -26.77 22.91 29.78
C ALA A 78 -26.76 24.34 30.33
N SER A 79 -25.71 25.13 30.03
CA SER A 79 -25.61 26.54 30.44
C SER A 79 -26.68 27.44 29.80
N GLN A 80 -27.05 27.16 28.55
CA GLN A 80 -28.17 27.85 27.89
C GLN A 80 -29.50 27.58 28.60
N LYS A 81 -29.76 26.32 28.97
CA LYS A 81 -30.99 25.93 29.69
C LYS A 81 -31.10 26.62 31.06
N GLU A 82 -29.97 26.78 31.75
CA GLU A 82 -29.90 27.51 33.03
C GLU A 82 -30.20 29.00 32.83
N THR A 83 -29.63 29.61 31.79
CA THR A 83 -29.90 31.00 31.41
C THR A 83 -31.38 31.20 31.07
N ASP A 84 -32.00 30.29 30.31
CA ASP A 84 -33.44 30.32 30.00
C ASP A 84 -34.32 30.26 31.26
N ALA A 85 -33.90 29.49 32.28
CA ALA A 85 -34.59 29.43 33.56
C ALA A 85 -34.48 30.77 34.32
N GLN A 86 -33.29 31.36 34.37
CA GLN A 86 -33.07 32.68 34.99
C GLN A 86 -33.89 33.79 34.29
N ILE A 87 -34.01 33.76 32.96
CA ILE A 87 -34.84 34.72 32.20
C ILE A 87 -36.33 34.56 32.55
N LYS A 88 -36.82 33.32 32.68
CA LYS A 88 -38.21 33.06 33.09
C LYS A 88 -38.48 33.59 34.50
N GLU A 89 -37.56 33.40 35.42
CA GLU A 89 -37.67 33.90 36.79
C GLU A 89 -37.70 35.44 36.81
N LEU A 90 -36.77 36.10 36.11
CA LEU A 90 -36.75 37.55 35.97
C LEU A 90 -38.07 38.09 35.40
N SER A 91 -38.61 37.41 34.38
CA SER A 91 -39.90 37.77 33.78
C SER A 91 -41.06 37.65 34.78
N ALA A 92 -41.04 36.64 35.66
CA ALA A 92 -42.03 36.47 36.72
C ALA A 92 -41.91 37.57 37.79
N SER A 93 -40.69 37.88 38.24
CA SER A 93 -40.41 39.00 39.17
C SER A 93 -40.89 40.34 38.61
N GLN A 94 -40.67 40.57 37.31
CA GLN A 94 -41.12 41.78 36.62
C GLN A 94 -42.65 41.88 36.61
N LYS A 95 -43.37 40.81 36.25
CA LYS A 95 -44.84 40.78 36.30
C LYS A 95 -45.39 41.05 37.69
N LYS A 96 -44.77 40.47 38.72
CA LYS A 96 -45.15 40.71 40.12
C LYS A 96 -44.98 42.19 40.46
N THR A 97 -43.84 42.78 40.12
CA THR A 97 -43.57 44.22 40.30
C THR A 97 -44.63 45.08 39.60
N GLU A 98 -44.97 44.76 38.34
CA GLU A 98 -46.01 45.47 37.58
C GLU A 98 -47.39 45.39 38.27
N SER A 99 -47.75 44.21 38.80
CA SER A 99 -49.02 44.03 39.52
C SER A 99 -49.08 44.82 40.82
N THR A 100 -47.98 44.84 41.59
CA THR A 100 -47.85 45.64 42.81
C THR A 100 -47.98 47.12 42.52
N LEU A 101 -47.33 47.60 41.45
CA LEU A 101 -47.41 49.01 41.01
C LEU A 101 -48.83 49.40 40.61
N LYS A 102 -49.54 48.55 39.87
CA LYS A 102 -50.96 48.77 39.53
C LYS A 102 -51.84 48.82 40.79
N GLY A 103 -51.67 47.87 41.71
CA GLY A 103 -52.41 47.83 42.98
C GLY A 103 -52.18 49.08 43.84
N LEU A 104 -50.94 49.55 43.94
CA LEU A 104 -50.63 50.81 44.61
C LEU A 104 -51.36 52.00 43.96
N GLY A 105 -51.36 52.10 42.63
CA GLY A 105 -52.08 53.16 41.91
C GLY A 105 -53.57 53.21 42.21
N PHE A 106 -54.26 52.05 42.21
CA PHE A 106 -55.69 51.97 42.53
C PHE A 106 -55.99 52.35 43.99
N ASN A 107 -55.22 51.79 44.94
CA ASN A 107 -55.44 52.04 46.36
C ASN A 107 -55.20 53.51 46.73
N VAL A 108 -54.23 54.16 46.10
CA VAL A 108 -53.95 55.58 46.30
C VAL A 108 -55.12 56.45 45.83
N GLY A 109 -55.79 56.11 44.72
CA GLY A 109 -56.99 56.83 44.26
C GLY A 109 -58.13 56.75 45.28
N MET A 110 -58.50 55.54 45.71
CA MET A 110 -59.57 55.33 46.69
C MET A 110 -59.25 55.97 48.05
N ALA A 111 -58.00 55.89 48.51
CA ALA A 111 -57.59 56.46 49.78
C ALA A 111 -57.71 58.00 49.80
N VAL A 112 -57.50 58.67 48.68
CA VAL A 112 -57.66 60.13 48.56
C VAL A 112 -59.12 60.52 48.73
N GLU A 113 -60.04 59.85 48.04
CA GLU A 113 -61.48 60.08 48.17
C GLU A 113 -61.97 59.83 49.61
N GLU A 114 -61.55 58.71 50.21
CA GLU A 114 -61.85 58.33 51.60
C GLU A 114 -61.35 59.39 52.60
N TYR A 115 -60.11 59.87 52.43
CA TYR A 115 -59.51 60.89 53.30
C TYR A 115 -60.30 62.19 53.28
N PHE A 116 -60.63 62.70 52.09
CA PHE A 116 -61.35 63.96 51.97
C PHE A 116 -62.79 63.83 52.47
N TYR A 117 -63.48 62.72 52.17
CA TYR A 117 -64.81 62.50 52.69
C TYR A 117 -64.85 62.48 54.21
N ASN A 118 -64.00 61.67 54.85
CA ASN A 118 -63.95 61.58 56.30
C ASN A 118 -63.60 62.94 56.94
N SER A 119 -62.69 63.70 56.34
CA SER A 119 -62.32 65.04 56.82
C SER A 119 -63.47 66.05 56.70
N LEU A 120 -64.20 66.00 55.58
CA LEU A 120 -65.32 66.90 55.29
C LEU A 120 -66.58 66.55 56.08
N ASP A 121 -66.91 65.26 56.21
CA ASP A 121 -68.06 64.80 56.98
C ASP A 121 -67.90 65.04 58.50
N LEU A 122 -66.68 64.96 59.02
CA LEU A 122 -66.40 65.23 60.43
C LEU A 122 -66.63 66.70 60.80
N THR A 123 -66.22 67.62 59.92
CA THR A 123 -66.30 69.07 60.19
C THR A 123 -67.59 69.69 59.68
N LYS A 124 -68.18 69.10 58.62
CA LYS A 124 -69.26 69.66 57.81
C LYS A 124 -69.05 71.14 57.46
N LYS A 125 -67.80 71.57 57.33
CA LYS A 125 -67.44 72.98 57.22
C LYS A 125 -66.31 73.18 56.22
N VAL A 126 -66.54 74.03 55.23
CA VAL A 126 -65.53 74.41 54.22
C VAL A 126 -65.60 75.91 53.97
N ALA A 127 -64.46 76.58 53.91
CA ALA A 127 -64.37 78.02 53.63
C ALA A 127 -65.33 78.89 54.49
N ASN A 128 -65.46 78.57 55.78
CA ASN A 128 -66.39 79.18 56.75
C ASN A 128 -67.89 78.99 56.48
N ILE A 129 -68.28 78.11 55.55
CA ILE A 129 -69.66 77.70 55.32
C ILE A 129 -69.92 76.42 56.10
N GLN A 130 -70.96 76.42 56.95
CA GLN A 130 -71.44 75.22 57.64
C GLN A 130 -72.48 74.53 56.77
N PHE A 131 -72.34 73.22 56.60
CA PHE A 131 -73.28 72.36 55.91
C PHE A 131 -74.00 71.44 56.90
N ASP A 132 -75.20 71.01 56.53
CA ASP A 132 -76.02 70.10 57.34
C ASP A 132 -75.75 68.64 56.98
N ASP A 133 -75.42 68.37 55.71
CA ASP A 133 -75.18 67.03 55.17
C ASP A 133 -73.86 66.94 54.37
N CYS A 134 -73.30 65.73 54.29
CA CYS A 134 -72.13 65.36 53.51
C CYS A 134 -72.29 63.94 52.95
N GLN A 135 -72.39 63.84 51.63
CA GLN A 135 -72.58 62.58 50.92
C GLN A 135 -71.36 62.28 50.05
N LYS A 136 -71.02 61.00 49.92
CA LYS A 136 -69.93 60.50 49.07
C LYS A 136 -70.49 59.56 47.99
N ASN A 137 -69.84 59.58 46.83
CA ASN A 137 -70.10 58.71 45.68
C ASN A 137 -71.57 58.73 45.26
N LEU A 138 -72.08 59.94 45.02
CA LEU A 138 -73.45 60.14 44.60
C LEU A 138 -73.55 59.83 43.10
N HIS A 139 -74.33 58.82 42.74
CA HIS A 139 -74.51 58.38 41.34
C HIS A 139 -75.90 58.71 40.81
N GLY A 140 -75.96 59.66 39.87
CA GLY A 140 -77.21 60.05 39.23
C GLY A 140 -77.37 59.41 37.87
N PHE A 141 -78.58 58.92 37.57
CA PHE A 141 -78.95 58.47 36.23
C PHE A 141 -80.31 59.02 35.83
N ASN A 142 -80.35 59.77 34.74
CA ASN A 142 -81.59 60.19 34.09
C ASN A 142 -81.71 59.51 32.72
N ARG A 143 -82.65 58.57 32.64
CA ARG A 143 -82.89 57.74 31.45
C ARG A 143 -83.38 58.55 30.24
N GLU A 144 -84.15 59.61 30.47
CA GLU A 144 -84.74 60.43 29.40
C GLU A 144 -83.68 61.29 28.71
N LEU A 145 -82.78 61.89 29.50
CA LEU A 145 -81.68 62.71 29.00
C LEU A 145 -80.45 61.89 28.62
N LYS A 146 -80.46 60.56 28.86
CA LYS A 146 -79.30 59.66 28.76
C LYS A 146 -78.07 60.21 29.50
N LEU A 147 -78.31 60.88 30.62
CA LEU A 147 -77.29 61.51 31.43
C LEU A 147 -76.98 60.58 32.62
N GLN A 148 -75.71 60.20 32.75
CA GLN A 148 -75.18 59.51 33.91
C GLN A 148 -73.94 60.27 34.36
N ASP A 149 -73.85 60.53 35.66
CA ASP A 149 -72.66 61.15 36.25
C ASP A 149 -72.47 60.67 37.68
N GLU A 150 -71.24 60.83 38.17
CA GLU A 150 -70.83 60.50 39.53
C GLU A 150 -70.20 61.72 40.18
N PHE A 151 -70.55 61.93 41.45
CA PHE A 151 -70.10 63.05 42.24
C PHE A 151 -69.40 62.54 43.50
N ASP A 152 -68.10 62.81 43.59
CA ASP A 152 -67.23 62.19 44.58
C ASP A 152 -67.66 62.58 46.00
N ILE A 153 -67.82 63.88 46.28
CA ILE A 153 -68.38 64.36 47.54
C ILE A 153 -69.31 65.56 47.30
N THR A 154 -70.49 65.54 47.91
CA THR A 154 -71.45 66.66 47.89
C THR A 154 -71.85 67.06 49.31
N MET A 155 -71.93 68.35 49.60
CA MET A 155 -72.42 68.86 50.89
C MET A 155 -73.53 69.88 50.65
N ALA A 156 -74.51 69.96 51.54
CA ALA A 156 -75.62 70.91 51.40
C ALA A 156 -76.12 71.42 52.75
N ASN A 157 -76.63 72.65 52.75
CA ASN A 157 -77.53 73.18 53.76
C ASN A 157 -78.77 73.77 53.06
N THR A 158 -79.63 74.45 53.82
CA THR A 158 -80.88 75.04 53.29
C THR A 158 -80.71 76.05 52.15
N THR A 159 -79.52 76.64 51.94
CA THR A 159 -79.29 77.72 50.96
C THR A 159 -78.08 77.50 50.05
N LYS A 160 -77.12 76.64 50.44
CA LYS A 160 -75.83 76.47 49.77
C LYS A 160 -75.51 74.99 49.56
N GLY A 161 -74.89 74.69 48.43
CA GLY A 161 -74.33 73.38 48.13
C GLY A 161 -72.83 73.47 47.84
N LEU A 162 -72.10 72.38 48.06
CA LEU A 162 -70.70 72.22 47.68
C LEU A 162 -70.55 70.91 46.91
N LEU A 163 -69.93 70.97 45.74
CA LEU A 163 -69.52 69.79 44.99
C LEU A 163 -67.99 69.72 44.99
N VAL A 164 -67.45 68.59 45.44
CA VAL A 164 -66.02 68.34 45.50
C VAL A 164 -65.65 67.21 44.53
N GLU A 165 -64.74 67.50 43.61
CA GLU A 165 -64.10 66.48 42.77
C GLU A 165 -62.79 66.05 43.43
N CYS A 166 -62.63 64.76 43.69
CA CYS A 166 -61.44 64.14 44.23
C CYS A 166 -60.60 63.50 43.11
N LYS A 167 -59.30 63.81 43.10
CA LYS A 167 -58.30 63.14 42.26
C LYS A 167 -57.02 62.98 43.04
N HIS A 168 -56.32 61.86 42.87
CA HIS A 168 -54.97 61.71 43.42
C HIS A 168 -54.02 62.83 42.92
N HIS A 169 -54.10 63.14 41.64
CA HIS A 169 -53.41 64.26 41.01
C HIS A 169 -54.42 65.06 40.20
N VAL A 170 -54.65 66.32 40.59
CA VAL A 170 -55.64 67.20 39.95
C VAL A 170 -54.97 67.95 38.80
N VAL A 171 -55.51 67.78 37.60
CA VAL A 171 -55.08 68.50 36.38
C VAL A 171 -56.09 69.59 36.00
N LYS A 172 -55.72 70.46 35.06
CA LYS A 172 -56.55 71.60 34.64
C LYS A 172 -57.91 71.14 34.12
N GLU A 173 -57.95 70.04 33.37
CA GLU A 173 -59.15 69.47 32.79
C GLU A 173 -60.16 69.04 33.86
N ASP A 174 -59.71 68.57 35.03
CA ASP A 174 -60.59 68.19 36.13
C ASP A 174 -61.34 69.42 36.68
N VAL A 175 -60.61 70.53 36.86
CA VAL A 175 -61.17 71.82 37.30
C VAL A 175 -62.21 72.34 36.30
N VAL A 176 -61.87 72.29 35.01
CA VAL A 176 -62.76 72.74 33.92
C VAL A 176 -64.01 71.86 33.85
N LYS A 177 -63.86 70.52 33.88
CA LYS A 177 -65.01 69.58 33.89
C LYS A 177 -65.90 69.80 35.10
N LEU A 178 -65.33 70.01 36.29
CA LEU A 178 -66.09 70.28 37.50
C LEU A 178 -66.99 71.52 37.32
N ARG A 179 -66.39 72.61 36.82
CA ARG A 179 -67.06 73.91 36.59
C ARG A 179 -68.11 73.86 35.49
N GLU A 180 -67.80 73.21 34.37
CA GLU A 180 -68.58 73.36 33.15
C GLU A 180 -69.62 72.28 32.95
N SER A 181 -69.36 71.05 33.40
CA SER A 181 -70.24 69.90 33.20
C SER A 181 -70.77 69.34 34.51
N LYS A 182 -69.91 68.96 35.47
CA LYS A 182 -70.37 68.19 36.65
C LYS A 182 -71.37 68.95 37.51
N VAL A 183 -71.14 70.23 37.80
CA VAL A 183 -72.11 71.03 38.57
C VAL A 183 -73.48 71.15 37.88
N LYS A 184 -73.49 71.24 36.53
CA LYS A 184 -74.75 71.29 35.76
C LYS A 184 -75.45 69.94 35.82
N ASN A 185 -74.70 68.86 35.65
CA ASN A 185 -75.22 67.50 35.72
C ASN A 185 -75.79 67.20 37.11
N LEU A 186 -75.13 67.64 38.18
CA LEU A 186 -75.62 67.48 39.55
C LEU A 186 -77.00 68.12 39.72
N LYS A 187 -77.18 69.36 39.26
CA LYS A 187 -78.47 70.07 39.33
C LYS A 187 -79.59 69.40 38.52
N ILE A 188 -79.24 68.71 37.42
CA ILE A 188 -80.20 67.98 36.58
C ILE A 188 -80.59 66.65 37.24
N LEU A 189 -79.59 65.92 37.76
CA LEU A 189 -79.78 64.58 38.31
C LEU A 189 -80.36 64.62 39.72
N TYR A 190 -80.08 65.68 40.48
CA TYR A 190 -80.54 65.89 41.86
C TYR A 190 -81.18 67.28 42.00
N PRO A 191 -82.51 67.38 41.81
CA PRO A 191 -83.23 68.64 41.85
C PRO A 191 -83.09 69.43 43.15
N ASP A 192 -82.79 68.77 44.27
CA ASP A 192 -82.55 69.42 45.57
C ASP A 192 -81.37 70.41 45.53
N PHE A 193 -80.41 70.22 44.60
CA PHE A 193 -79.29 71.13 44.39
C PHE A 193 -79.58 72.25 43.38
N LYS A 194 -80.74 72.23 42.72
CA LYS A 194 -81.06 73.14 41.61
C LYS A 194 -81.05 74.60 42.04
N ASP A 195 -81.70 74.89 43.16
CA ASP A 195 -81.92 76.25 43.66
C ASP A 195 -80.88 76.68 44.71
N LEU A 196 -79.96 75.78 45.09
CA LEU A 196 -78.85 76.10 45.99
C LEU A 196 -77.78 76.96 45.29
N GLU A 197 -77.19 77.86 46.07
CA GLU A 197 -75.95 78.56 45.71
C GLU A 197 -74.79 77.55 45.76
N MET A 198 -74.28 77.15 44.60
CA MET A 198 -73.27 76.09 44.49
C MET A 198 -71.85 76.65 44.56
N TYR A 199 -71.07 76.10 45.50
CA TYR A 199 -69.63 76.22 45.57
C TYR A 199 -68.99 74.96 45.00
N LEU A 200 -67.77 75.10 44.48
CA LEU A 200 -67.02 73.99 43.90
C LEU A 200 -65.68 73.87 44.61
N ALA A 201 -65.23 72.63 44.80
CA ALA A 201 -63.88 72.35 45.27
C ALA A 201 -63.23 71.24 44.43
N VAL A 202 -61.93 71.36 44.23
CA VAL A 202 -61.09 70.24 43.77
C VAL A 202 -60.22 69.79 44.93
N ALA A 203 -60.20 68.48 45.16
CA ALA A 203 -59.51 67.83 46.25
C ALA A 203 -58.46 66.84 45.71
N GLY A 204 -57.24 66.91 46.22
CA GLY A 204 -56.20 65.98 45.80
C GLY A 204 -54.92 66.00 46.62
N ALA A 205 -54.10 64.96 46.44
CA ALA A 205 -52.78 64.87 47.08
C ALA A 205 -51.76 65.78 46.36
N SER A 206 -51.91 65.95 45.04
CA SER A 206 -51.06 66.82 44.24
C SER A 206 -51.86 67.54 43.15
N PHE A 207 -51.33 68.66 42.65
CA PHE A 207 -52.00 69.56 41.72
C PHE A 207 -50.99 70.15 40.74
N ASP A 208 -51.34 70.16 39.46
CA ASP A 208 -50.61 70.93 38.47
C ASP A 208 -50.68 72.43 38.76
N LEU A 209 -49.64 73.16 38.35
CA LEU A 209 -49.60 74.62 38.49
C LEU A 209 -50.79 75.28 37.79
N ASP A 210 -51.11 74.82 36.58
CA ASP A 210 -52.19 75.35 35.76
C ASP A 210 -53.56 75.01 36.36
N ALA A 211 -53.71 73.83 36.97
CA ALA A 211 -54.91 73.46 37.71
C ALA A 211 -55.15 74.38 38.91
N LYS A 212 -54.09 74.69 39.68
CA LYS A 212 -54.18 75.65 40.80
C LYS A 212 -54.53 77.05 40.31
N GLN A 213 -53.96 77.48 39.19
CA GLN A 213 -54.25 78.80 38.61
C GLN A 213 -55.71 78.88 38.13
N GLU A 214 -56.16 77.87 37.37
CA GLU A 214 -57.54 77.78 36.87
C GLU A 214 -58.55 77.75 38.02
N ALA A 215 -58.30 76.95 39.06
CA ALA A 215 -59.18 76.86 40.23
C ALA A 215 -59.27 78.22 40.95
N LYS A 216 -58.13 78.89 41.18
CA LYS A 216 -58.10 80.23 41.78
C LYS A 216 -58.82 81.27 40.93
N GLN A 217 -58.60 81.29 39.61
CA GLN A 217 -59.25 82.22 38.69
C GLN A 217 -60.77 81.98 38.62
N SER A 218 -61.20 80.72 38.76
CA SER A 218 -62.61 80.32 38.73
C SER A 218 -63.32 80.40 40.07
N GLY A 219 -62.64 80.80 41.14
CA GLY A 219 -63.20 80.81 42.50
C GLY A 219 -63.47 79.42 43.08
N ILE A 220 -62.81 78.38 42.56
CA ILE A 220 -62.94 76.98 43.01
C ILE A 220 -61.98 76.73 44.17
N ILE A 221 -62.50 76.15 45.25
CA ILE A 221 -61.76 75.87 46.48
C ILE A 221 -60.75 74.74 46.22
N ILE A 222 -59.54 74.87 46.75
CA ILE A 222 -58.49 73.85 46.65
C ILE A 222 -58.36 73.16 48.01
N LEU A 223 -58.67 71.87 48.06
CA LEU A 223 -58.48 71.02 49.23
C LEU A 223 -57.27 70.12 48.98
N LYS A 224 -56.18 70.33 49.71
CA LYS A 224 -54.95 69.55 49.53
C LYS A 224 -54.77 68.57 50.69
N GLN A 225 -54.49 67.32 50.36
CA GLN A 225 -54.01 66.33 51.32
C GLN A 225 -52.49 66.49 51.39
N ASP A 226 -51.97 66.79 52.57
CA ASP A 226 -50.54 66.61 52.83
C ASP A 226 -50.34 65.13 53.20
N MET A 227 -49.72 64.37 52.31
CA MET A 227 -49.36 62.98 52.61
C MET A 227 -48.41 62.94 53.80
N SER A 228 -48.57 61.96 54.67
CA SER A 228 -47.64 61.76 55.77
C SER A 228 -46.29 61.25 55.22
N ASP A 229 -45.18 61.72 55.79
CA ASP A 229 -43.83 61.21 55.47
C ASP A 229 -43.72 59.68 55.68
N GLN A 230 -44.58 59.09 56.51
CA GLN A 230 -44.57 57.66 56.82
C GLN A 230 -45.10 56.80 55.67
N GLU A 231 -46.19 57.20 55.02
CA GLU A 231 -46.77 56.49 53.87
C GLU A 231 -45.83 56.55 52.66
N LEU A 232 -45.23 57.72 52.41
CA LEU A 232 -44.23 57.89 51.37
C LEU A 232 -43.01 57.00 51.61
N LYS A 233 -42.51 56.96 52.86
CA LYS A 233 -41.38 56.07 53.24
C LYS A 233 -41.70 54.59 53.02
N HIS A 234 -42.92 54.15 53.34
CA HIS A 234 -43.31 52.75 53.17
C HIS A 234 -43.36 52.33 51.70
N ILE A 235 -43.96 53.15 50.83
CA ILE A 235 -44.01 52.90 49.38
C ILE A 235 -42.60 52.87 48.78
N VAL A 236 -41.78 53.86 49.12
CA VAL A 236 -40.39 53.95 48.63
C VAL A 236 -39.56 52.75 49.10
N ALA A 237 -39.71 52.32 50.36
CA ALA A 237 -39.03 51.15 50.88
C ALA A 237 -39.43 49.85 50.13
N SER A 238 -40.73 49.66 49.87
CA SER A 238 -41.23 48.50 49.13
C SER A 238 -40.73 48.46 47.68
N LEU A 239 -40.73 49.59 46.98
CA LEU A 239 -40.15 49.70 45.64
C LEU A 239 -38.64 49.43 45.66
N ALA A 240 -37.91 49.99 46.63
CA ALA A 240 -36.46 49.82 46.73
C ALA A 240 -36.05 48.34 46.90
N ILE A 241 -36.82 47.57 47.68
CA ILE A 241 -36.61 46.12 47.83
C ILE A 241 -36.81 45.41 46.48
N SER A 242 -37.93 45.68 45.80
CA SER A 242 -38.24 45.04 44.51
C SER A 242 -37.18 45.36 43.43
N ILE A 243 -36.71 46.61 43.38
CA ILE A 243 -35.63 47.03 42.46
C ILE A 243 -34.33 46.30 42.79
N LYS A 244 -34.01 46.11 44.07
CA LYS A 244 -32.80 45.41 44.51
C LYS A 244 -32.81 43.94 44.09
N GLU A 245 -33.95 43.26 44.20
CA GLU A 245 -34.14 41.87 43.76
C GLU A 245 -33.96 41.73 42.24
N VAL A 246 -34.63 42.58 41.45
CA VAL A 246 -34.49 42.60 39.98
C VAL A 246 -33.03 42.89 39.57
N SER A 247 -32.37 43.84 40.24
CA SER A 247 -30.96 44.16 39.97
C SER A 247 -30.03 42.98 40.25
N ALA A 248 -30.29 42.19 41.31
CA ALA A 248 -29.51 40.98 41.61
C ALA A 248 -29.68 39.92 40.51
N GLN A 249 -30.93 39.64 40.09
CA GLN A 249 -31.23 38.69 39.01
C GLN A 249 -30.56 39.11 37.68
N ILE A 250 -30.56 40.41 37.35
CA ILE A 250 -29.87 40.93 36.15
C ILE A 250 -28.36 40.72 36.23
N LYS A 251 -27.74 40.94 37.40
CA LYS A 251 -26.30 40.70 37.59
C LYS A 251 -25.94 39.23 37.37
N GLU A 252 -26.75 38.32 37.90
CA GLU A 252 -26.55 36.88 37.74
C GLU A 252 -26.65 36.45 36.27
N LEU A 253 -27.70 36.89 35.57
CA LEU A 253 -27.85 36.67 34.12
C LEU A 253 -26.65 37.18 33.32
N SER A 254 -26.12 38.37 33.66
CA SER A 254 -24.95 38.92 32.99
C SER A 254 -23.68 38.09 33.20
N ALA A 255 -23.55 37.44 34.37
CA ALA A 255 -22.42 36.55 34.65
C ALA A 255 -22.57 35.22 33.90
N SER A 256 -23.76 34.63 33.89
CA SER A 256 -24.08 33.43 33.10
C SER A 256 -23.82 33.63 31.61
N GLN A 257 -24.20 34.80 31.08
CA GLN A 257 -23.97 35.16 29.68
C GLN A 257 -22.47 35.25 29.36
N LYS A 258 -21.67 35.90 30.20
CA LYS A 258 -20.20 35.98 30.01
C LYS A 258 -19.54 34.60 29.99
N LYS A 259 -19.94 33.71 30.89
CA LYS A 259 -19.43 32.33 30.93
C LYS A 259 -19.76 31.57 29.65
N THR A 260 -20.98 31.76 29.13
CA THR A 260 -21.41 31.18 27.86
C THR A 260 -20.58 31.72 26.68
N ASP A 261 -20.32 33.03 26.64
CA ASP A 261 -19.46 33.65 25.61
C ASP A 261 -18.02 33.10 25.61
N GLU A 262 -17.47 32.84 26.80
CA GLU A 262 -16.15 32.21 26.95
C GLU A 262 -16.14 30.77 26.44
N GLN A 263 -17.14 29.96 26.79
CA GLN A 263 -17.30 28.59 26.28
C GLN A 263 -17.45 28.57 24.75
N ILE A 264 -18.21 29.50 24.17
CA ILE A 264 -18.35 29.64 22.71
C ILE A 264 -17.00 29.97 22.06
N LYS A 265 -16.21 30.89 22.63
CA LYS A 265 -14.87 31.21 22.12
C LYS A 265 -13.94 30.00 22.14
N GLU A 266 -13.97 29.22 23.21
CA GLU A 266 -13.16 28.00 23.32
C GLU A 266 -13.55 26.96 22.26
N LEU A 267 -14.85 26.78 22.03
CA LEU A 267 -15.38 25.92 20.97
C LEU A 267 -14.95 26.36 19.57
N PHE A 268 -14.97 27.66 19.28
CA PHE A 268 -14.44 28.16 18.00
C PHE A 268 -12.95 27.86 17.83
N ALA A 269 -12.17 27.94 18.92
CA ALA A 269 -10.74 27.63 18.88
C ALA A 269 -10.48 26.12 18.69
N SER A 270 -11.25 25.24 19.35
CA SER A 270 -11.14 23.79 19.18
C SER A 270 -11.59 23.35 17.77
N GLN A 271 -12.65 23.96 17.22
CA GLN A 271 -13.09 23.73 15.85
C GLN A 271 -12.01 24.11 14.84
N LYS A 272 -11.39 25.30 14.96
CA LYS A 272 -10.29 25.73 14.08
C LYS A 272 -9.10 24.77 14.08
N LYS A 273 -8.75 24.21 15.25
CA LYS A 273 -7.67 23.21 15.36
C LYS A 273 -8.05 21.93 14.63
N THR A 274 -9.28 21.48 14.78
CA THR A 274 -9.83 20.30 14.08
C THR A 274 -9.81 20.50 12.56
N ASP A 275 -10.28 21.65 12.06
CA ASP A 275 -10.26 21.98 10.63
C ASP A 275 -8.84 22.00 10.05
N ALA A 276 -7.88 22.54 10.81
CA ALA A 276 -6.48 22.57 10.39
C ALA A 276 -5.88 21.15 10.34
N GLN A 277 -6.23 20.28 11.28
CA GLN A 277 -5.79 18.89 11.28
C GLN A 277 -6.42 18.11 10.13
N GLN A 278 -7.73 18.31 9.85
CA GLN A 278 -8.42 17.69 8.72
C GLN A 278 -7.73 18.03 7.40
N LYS A 279 -7.39 19.31 7.17
CA LYS A 279 -6.65 19.72 5.96
C LYS A 279 -5.30 19.03 5.81
N LYS A 280 -4.59 18.76 6.91
CA LYS A 280 -3.32 18.02 6.87
C LYS A 280 -3.55 16.56 6.48
N THR A 281 -4.58 15.92 7.04
CA THR A 281 -4.96 14.55 6.71
C THR A 281 -5.38 14.44 5.25
N ASP A 282 -6.20 15.35 4.73
CA ASP A 282 -6.61 15.39 3.32
C ASP A 282 -5.39 15.53 2.38
N ALA A 283 -4.44 16.40 2.73
CA ALA A 283 -3.21 16.58 1.96
C ALA A 283 -2.32 15.32 1.99
N GLN A 284 -2.24 14.63 3.12
CA GLN A 284 -1.51 13.37 3.24
C GLN A 284 -2.16 12.26 2.41
N GLN A 285 -3.50 12.15 2.44
CA GLN A 285 -4.25 11.19 1.62
C GLN A 285 -4.01 11.42 0.12
N LYS A 286 -4.05 12.67 -0.36
CA LYS A 286 -3.74 12.97 -1.77
C LYS A 286 -2.34 12.51 -2.19
N LYS A 287 -1.34 12.71 -1.34
CA LYS A 287 0.03 12.22 -1.61
C LYS A 287 0.08 10.69 -1.69
N THR A 288 -0.61 10.01 -0.78
CA THR A 288 -0.75 8.55 -0.80
C THR A 288 -1.43 8.07 -2.09
N ASP A 289 -2.49 8.74 -2.55
CA ASP A 289 -3.18 8.40 -3.80
C ASP A 289 -2.26 8.57 -5.03
N GLU A 290 -1.45 9.62 -5.06
CA GLU A 290 -0.44 9.83 -6.10
C GLU A 290 0.62 8.73 -6.10
N GLN A 291 1.14 8.36 -4.92
CA GLN A 291 2.09 7.25 -4.77
C GLN A 291 1.49 5.90 -5.22
N ILE A 292 0.22 5.63 -4.91
CA ILE A 292 -0.49 4.42 -5.37
C ILE A 292 -0.61 4.40 -6.91
N LYS A 293 -0.92 5.54 -7.54
CA LYS A 293 -0.96 5.64 -9.00
C LYS A 293 0.40 5.37 -9.63
N GLU A 294 1.47 5.91 -9.06
CA GLU A 294 2.83 5.68 -9.54
C GLU A 294 3.22 4.20 -9.43
N LEU A 295 2.94 3.57 -8.29
CA LEU A 295 3.14 2.13 -8.11
C LEU A 295 2.38 1.29 -9.12
N SER A 296 1.10 1.62 -9.37
CA SER A 296 0.28 0.92 -10.35
C SER A 296 0.87 1.02 -11.76
N ALA A 297 1.44 2.18 -12.12
CA ALA A 297 2.12 2.37 -13.39
C ALA A 297 3.44 1.59 -13.46
N SER A 298 4.22 1.57 -12.37
CA SER A 298 5.44 0.77 -12.26
C SER A 298 5.15 -0.73 -12.42
N GLN A 299 4.12 -1.22 -11.74
CA GLN A 299 3.70 -2.62 -11.82
C GLN A 299 3.33 -3.01 -13.25
N LYS A 300 2.59 -2.17 -13.99
CA LYS A 300 2.28 -2.42 -15.41
C LYS A 300 3.54 -2.58 -16.27
N LYS A 301 4.56 -1.74 -16.04
CA LYS A 301 5.85 -1.86 -16.76
C LYS A 301 6.56 -3.17 -16.41
N THR A 302 6.54 -3.56 -15.14
CA THR A 302 7.08 -4.86 -14.70
C THR A 302 6.34 -6.02 -15.35
N ASP A 303 5.01 -5.96 -15.43
CA ASP A 303 4.19 -6.99 -16.10
C ASP A 303 4.52 -7.11 -17.61
N GLU A 304 4.76 -5.98 -18.28
CA GLU A 304 5.21 -5.96 -19.69
C GLU A 304 6.60 -6.60 -19.85
N GLN A 305 7.56 -6.26 -18.99
CA GLN A 305 8.90 -6.86 -18.99
C GLN A 305 8.87 -8.37 -18.70
N ILE A 306 7.98 -8.84 -17.81
CA ILE A 306 7.77 -10.27 -17.55
C ILE A 306 7.22 -10.98 -18.79
N LYS A 307 6.28 -10.36 -19.51
CA LYS A 307 5.76 -10.92 -20.78
C LYS A 307 6.88 -11.03 -21.83
N GLU A 308 7.71 -10.01 -21.95
CA GLU A 308 8.85 -10.01 -22.87
C GLU A 308 9.84 -11.14 -22.53
N LEU A 309 10.19 -11.29 -21.25
CA LEU A 309 11.02 -12.40 -20.79
C LEU A 309 10.41 -13.77 -21.09
N SER A 310 9.09 -13.92 -20.94
CA SER A 310 8.42 -15.18 -21.25
C SER A 310 8.53 -15.53 -22.75
N VAL A 311 8.49 -14.52 -23.62
CA VAL A 311 8.70 -14.71 -25.06
C VAL A 311 10.15 -15.07 -25.37
N GLU A 312 11.14 -14.37 -24.79
CA GLU A 312 12.55 -14.72 -24.97
C GLU A 312 12.86 -16.14 -24.47
N HIS A 313 12.34 -16.52 -23.30
CA HIS A 313 12.52 -17.87 -22.76
C HIS A 313 12.00 -18.96 -23.70
N LYS A 314 10.81 -18.77 -24.29
CA LYS A 314 10.26 -19.72 -25.27
C LYS A 314 11.16 -19.86 -26.50
N LYS A 315 11.70 -18.75 -26.99
CA LYS A 315 12.59 -18.75 -28.15
C LYS A 315 13.90 -19.49 -27.86
N THR A 316 14.48 -19.25 -26.69
CA THR A 316 15.67 -19.98 -26.23
C THR A 316 15.38 -21.47 -26.04
N ASP A 317 14.22 -21.85 -25.49
CA ASP A 317 13.80 -23.24 -25.35
C ASP A 317 13.69 -23.96 -26.71
N GLU A 318 13.16 -23.27 -27.74
CA GLU A 318 13.09 -23.78 -29.11
C GLU A 318 14.49 -23.99 -29.72
N GLN A 319 15.38 -23.01 -29.60
CA GLN A 319 16.76 -23.13 -30.08
C GLN A 319 17.55 -24.24 -29.38
N ILE A 320 17.33 -24.43 -28.07
CA ILE A 320 17.95 -25.54 -27.31
C ILE A 320 17.46 -26.89 -27.84
N LYS A 321 16.16 -27.03 -28.17
CA LYS A 321 15.63 -28.26 -28.78
C LYS A 321 16.27 -28.55 -30.14
N GLU A 322 16.46 -27.53 -30.97
CA GLU A 322 17.16 -27.68 -32.25
C GLU A 322 18.62 -28.11 -32.07
N LEU A 323 19.32 -27.53 -31.10
CA LEU A 323 20.69 -27.93 -30.74
C LEU A 323 20.76 -29.40 -30.31
N PHE A 324 19.84 -29.86 -29.46
CA PHE A 324 19.77 -31.27 -29.05
C PHE A 324 19.54 -32.20 -30.24
N ALA A 325 18.66 -31.82 -31.18
CA ALA A 325 18.41 -32.62 -32.37
C ALA A 325 19.66 -32.69 -33.28
N SER A 326 20.37 -31.58 -33.45
CA SER A 326 21.60 -31.52 -34.26
C SER A 326 22.75 -32.30 -33.60
N GLN A 327 22.88 -32.22 -32.28
CA GLN A 327 23.83 -33.01 -31.50
C GLN A 327 23.56 -34.51 -31.66
N LYS A 328 22.30 -34.94 -31.57
CA LYS A 328 21.93 -36.35 -31.76
C LYS A 328 22.32 -36.86 -33.15
N LYS A 329 22.10 -36.06 -34.21
CA LYS A 329 22.55 -36.40 -35.57
C LYS A 329 24.07 -36.55 -35.63
N THR A 330 24.80 -35.66 -34.96
CA THR A 330 26.27 -35.74 -34.87
C THR A 330 26.71 -37.03 -34.17
N ASP A 331 26.07 -37.40 -33.06
CA ASP A 331 26.38 -38.63 -32.31
C ASP A 331 26.12 -39.91 -33.15
N GLU A 332 25.03 -39.93 -33.91
CA GLU A 332 24.72 -41.03 -34.85
C GLU A 332 25.81 -41.16 -35.93
N GLN A 333 26.25 -40.03 -36.48
CA GLN A 333 27.31 -40.00 -37.49
C GLN A 333 28.67 -40.45 -36.95
N ILE A 334 29.01 -40.07 -35.71
CA ILE A 334 30.23 -40.55 -35.05
C ILE A 334 30.20 -42.07 -34.88
N LYS A 335 29.03 -42.65 -34.55
CA LYS A 335 28.88 -44.11 -34.46
C LYS A 335 29.07 -44.79 -35.82
N GLU A 336 28.48 -44.25 -36.89
CA GLU A 336 28.67 -44.76 -38.25
C GLU A 336 30.14 -44.73 -38.67
N LEU A 337 30.81 -43.59 -38.48
CA LEU A 337 32.24 -43.45 -38.76
C LEU A 337 33.09 -44.45 -37.95
N SER A 338 32.73 -44.70 -36.68
CA SER A 338 33.41 -45.71 -35.86
C SER A 338 33.27 -47.12 -36.43
N VAL A 339 32.10 -47.47 -37.00
CA VAL A 339 31.88 -48.75 -37.66
C VAL A 339 32.69 -48.85 -38.95
N GLU A 340 32.70 -47.80 -39.78
CA GLU A 340 33.51 -47.77 -41.01
C GLU A 340 35.01 -47.90 -40.69
N HIS A 341 35.49 -47.22 -39.64
CA HIS A 341 36.88 -47.32 -39.20
C HIS A 341 37.27 -48.76 -38.82
N LYS A 342 36.41 -49.48 -38.08
CA LYS A 342 36.64 -50.90 -37.73
C LYS A 342 36.69 -51.81 -38.96
N LYS A 343 35.88 -51.53 -39.99
CA LYS A 343 35.92 -52.28 -41.26
C LYS A 343 37.25 -52.02 -41.99
N THR A 344 37.66 -50.76 -42.10
CA THR A 344 38.95 -50.39 -42.70
C THR A 344 40.12 -51.04 -41.97
N GLU A 345 40.12 -51.03 -40.63
CA GLU A 345 41.11 -51.72 -39.81
C GLU A 345 41.17 -53.22 -40.12
N SER A 346 40.01 -53.88 -40.25
CA SER A 346 39.91 -55.30 -40.60
C SER A 346 40.44 -55.60 -42.01
N THR A 347 40.11 -54.76 -42.99
CA THR A 347 40.60 -54.89 -44.38
C THR A 347 42.11 -54.70 -44.45
N LEU A 348 42.65 -53.69 -43.74
CA LEU A 348 44.09 -53.47 -43.65
C LEU A 348 44.82 -54.66 -43.01
N LYS A 349 44.23 -55.24 -41.96
CA LYS A 349 44.76 -56.46 -41.36
C LYS A 349 44.78 -57.63 -42.35
N GLY A 350 43.70 -57.82 -43.11
CA GLY A 350 43.62 -58.84 -44.18
C GLY A 350 44.66 -58.65 -45.29
N LEU A 351 44.87 -57.41 -45.74
CA LEU A 351 45.93 -57.07 -46.70
C LEU A 351 47.31 -57.43 -46.15
N GLY A 352 47.60 -57.10 -44.88
CA GLY A 352 48.85 -57.46 -44.22
C GLY A 352 49.13 -58.97 -44.22
N PHE A 353 48.12 -59.79 -43.89
CA PHE A 353 48.23 -61.25 -43.95
C PHE A 353 48.51 -61.76 -45.36
N ASN A 354 47.78 -61.25 -46.37
CA ASN A 354 47.95 -61.69 -47.76
C ASN A 354 49.34 -61.36 -48.32
N VAL A 355 49.90 -60.20 -47.95
CA VAL A 355 51.26 -59.82 -48.35
C VAL A 355 52.30 -60.75 -47.72
N GLY A 356 52.13 -61.16 -46.46
CA GLY A 356 52.98 -62.16 -45.82
C GLY A 356 52.96 -63.51 -46.55
N MET A 357 51.77 -64.06 -46.79
CA MET A 357 51.60 -65.33 -47.51
C MET A 357 52.20 -65.29 -48.93
N ALA A 358 52.04 -64.18 -49.65
CA ALA A 358 52.59 -64.06 -51.01
C ALA A 358 54.12 -64.13 -51.03
N VAL A 359 54.77 -63.59 -49.99
CA VAL A 359 56.23 -63.63 -49.85
C VAL A 359 56.70 -65.04 -49.50
N GLU A 360 56.06 -65.68 -48.53
CA GLU A 360 56.31 -67.09 -48.17
C GLU A 360 56.16 -68.01 -49.40
N GLU A 361 55.08 -67.84 -50.17
CA GLU A 361 54.80 -68.59 -51.39
C GLU A 361 55.89 -68.37 -52.45
N TYR A 362 56.34 -67.13 -52.65
CA TYR A 362 57.39 -66.80 -53.60
C TYR A 362 58.70 -67.52 -53.29
N PHE A 363 59.14 -67.48 -52.02
CA PHE A 363 60.39 -68.12 -51.61
C PHE A 363 60.28 -69.64 -51.61
N TYR A 364 59.14 -70.19 -51.19
CA TYR A 364 58.93 -71.64 -51.25
C TYR A 364 59.03 -72.17 -52.68
N ASN A 365 58.32 -71.56 -53.63
CA ASN A 365 58.36 -71.98 -55.02
C ASN A 365 59.78 -71.83 -55.59
N SER A 366 60.47 -70.74 -55.27
CA SER A 366 61.86 -70.52 -55.71
C SER A 366 62.82 -71.59 -55.19
N LEU A 367 62.67 -72.00 -53.92
CA LEU A 367 63.50 -73.01 -53.25
C LEU A 367 63.15 -74.44 -53.65
N ASP A 368 61.87 -74.76 -53.80
CA ASP A 368 61.42 -76.10 -54.20
C ASP A 368 61.78 -76.42 -55.66
N LEU A 369 61.87 -75.42 -56.54
CA LEU A 369 62.28 -75.61 -57.93
C LEU A 369 63.74 -76.06 -58.08
N THR A 370 64.66 -75.43 -57.34
CA THR A 370 66.10 -75.73 -57.47
C THR A 370 66.55 -76.81 -56.47
N LYS A 371 65.86 -76.89 -55.33
CA LYS A 371 66.28 -77.62 -54.12
C LYS A 371 67.75 -77.39 -53.77
N LYS A 372 68.24 -76.19 -54.05
CA LYS A 372 69.66 -75.84 -53.92
C LYS A 372 69.82 -74.44 -53.36
N VAL A 373 70.57 -74.33 -52.27
CA VAL A 373 70.91 -73.06 -51.60
C VAL A 373 72.35 -73.12 -51.11
N ALA A 374 73.12 -72.04 -51.26
CA ALA A 374 74.51 -71.94 -50.82
C ALA A 374 75.39 -73.09 -51.34
N ASN A 375 75.15 -73.51 -52.58
CA ASN A 375 75.75 -74.68 -53.22
C ASN A 375 75.51 -76.05 -52.53
N ILE A 376 74.53 -76.14 -51.63
CA ILE A 376 74.07 -77.38 -50.98
C ILE A 376 72.83 -77.87 -51.71
N GLN A 377 72.84 -79.13 -52.16
CA GLN A 377 71.68 -79.80 -52.75
C GLN A 377 70.85 -80.47 -51.65
N PHE A 378 69.55 -80.24 -51.64
CA PHE A 378 68.58 -80.87 -50.75
C PHE A 378 67.70 -81.86 -51.54
N ASP A 379 67.18 -82.87 -50.85
CA ASP A 379 66.31 -83.89 -51.42
C ASP A 379 64.83 -83.49 -51.27
N ASP A 380 64.50 -82.78 -50.19
CA ASP A 380 63.14 -82.36 -49.84
C ASP A 380 63.05 -80.86 -49.51
N CYS A 381 61.87 -80.28 -49.75
CA CYS A 381 61.52 -78.89 -49.43
C CYS A 381 60.05 -78.83 -48.97
N GLN A 382 59.85 -78.46 -47.71
CA GLN A 382 58.53 -78.40 -47.08
C GLN A 382 58.18 -76.97 -46.69
N LYS A 383 56.93 -76.59 -46.93
CA LYS A 383 56.36 -75.30 -46.52
C LYS A 383 55.45 -75.46 -45.30
N ASN A 384 55.41 -74.44 -44.44
CA ASN A 384 54.47 -74.28 -43.34
C ASN A 384 54.43 -75.50 -42.41
N LEU A 385 55.61 -75.88 -41.91
CA LEU A 385 55.73 -77.00 -41.00
C LEU A 385 55.31 -76.55 -39.59
N HIS A 386 54.24 -77.14 -39.05
CA HIS A 386 53.71 -76.78 -37.73
C HIS A 386 53.96 -77.87 -36.72
N GLY A 387 54.76 -77.60 -35.69
CA GLY A 387 55.03 -78.56 -34.62
C GLY A 387 54.27 -78.21 -33.36
N PHE A 388 53.71 -79.22 -32.69
CA PHE A 388 53.18 -79.07 -31.34
C PHE A 388 53.61 -80.23 -30.45
N ASN A 389 54.33 -79.91 -29.38
CA ASN A 389 54.65 -80.83 -28.31
C ASN A 389 53.85 -80.46 -27.06
N ARG A 390 52.87 -81.30 -26.73
CA ARG A 390 51.95 -81.09 -25.59
C ARG A 390 52.65 -81.14 -24.23
N GLU A 391 53.70 -81.95 -24.09
CA GLU A 391 54.42 -82.14 -22.83
C GLU A 391 55.27 -80.92 -22.49
N LEU A 392 55.97 -80.38 -23.49
CA LEU A 392 56.79 -79.17 -23.35
C LEU A 392 55.98 -77.87 -23.49
N LYS A 393 54.69 -77.96 -23.81
CA LYS A 393 53.83 -76.82 -24.21
C LYS A 393 54.48 -75.93 -25.27
N LEU A 394 55.24 -76.57 -26.17
CA LEU A 394 55.96 -75.89 -27.23
C LEU A 394 55.16 -76.03 -28.52
N GLN A 395 54.81 -74.88 -29.10
CA GLN A 395 54.22 -74.79 -30.43
C GLN A 395 55.06 -73.82 -31.25
N ASP A 396 55.42 -74.20 -32.47
CA ASP A 396 56.08 -73.29 -33.40
C ASP A 396 55.72 -73.66 -34.84
N GLU A 397 55.93 -72.70 -35.71
CA GLU A 397 55.71 -72.78 -37.15
C GLU A 397 57.02 -72.47 -37.87
N PHE A 398 57.29 -73.19 -38.94
CA PHE A 398 58.51 -73.03 -39.72
C PHE A 398 58.11 -72.82 -41.18
N ASP A 399 58.41 -71.62 -41.69
CA ASP A 399 57.89 -71.17 -42.97
C ASP A 399 58.36 -72.11 -44.10
N ILE A 400 59.67 -72.37 -44.19
CA ILE A 400 60.21 -73.35 -45.14
C ILE A 400 61.34 -74.15 -44.49
N THR A 401 61.34 -75.46 -44.70
CA THR A 401 62.43 -76.36 -44.30
C THR A 401 62.89 -77.20 -45.49
N MET A 402 64.19 -77.45 -45.59
CA MET A 402 64.75 -78.33 -46.61
C MET A 402 65.69 -79.33 -45.95
N ALA A 403 65.77 -80.55 -46.46
CA ALA A 403 66.63 -81.58 -45.89
C ALA A 403 67.18 -82.53 -46.97
N ASN A 404 68.37 -83.07 -46.70
CA ASN A 404 68.89 -84.28 -47.33
C ASN A 404 69.34 -85.25 -46.21
N THR A 405 70.06 -86.31 -46.58
CA THR A 405 70.50 -87.33 -45.60
C THR A 405 71.42 -86.80 -44.49
N THR A 406 72.10 -85.67 -44.67
CA THR A 406 73.10 -85.15 -43.70
C THR A 406 72.92 -83.69 -43.30
N LYS A 407 72.20 -82.88 -44.08
CA LYS A 407 72.06 -81.42 -43.91
C LYS A 407 70.60 -81.01 -43.92
N GLY A 408 70.27 -80.01 -43.10
CA GLY A 408 68.97 -79.35 -43.11
C GLY A 408 69.12 -77.85 -43.28
N LEU A 409 68.07 -77.19 -43.77
CA LEU A 409 67.96 -75.74 -43.89
C LEU A 409 66.62 -75.31 -43.33
N LEU A 410 66.62 -74.32 -42.44
CA LEU A 410 65.41 -73.66 -41.96
C LEU A 410 65.39 -72.23 -42.47
N VAL A 411 64.31 -71.85 -43.16
CA VAL A 411 64.12 -70.53 -43.73
C VAL A 411 62.95 -69.82 -43.05
N GLU A 412 63.19 -68.62 -42.54
CA GLU A 412 62.13 -67.71 -42.07
C GLU A 412 61.85 -66.65 -43.15
N CYS A 413 60.60 -66.52 -43.55
CA CYS A 413 60.13 -65.57 -44.56
C CYS A 413 59.46 -64.35 -43.89
N LYS A 414 59.80 -63.15 -44.37
CA LYS A 414 59.14 -61.90 -44.02
C LYS A 414 59.07 -60.99 -45.22
N HIS A 415 57.97 -60.25 -45.38
CA HIS A 415 57.90 -59.21 -46.41
C HIS A 415 59.04 -58.17 -46.26
N HIS A 416 59.30 -57.78 -45.02
CA HIS A 416 60.44 -56.95 -44.64
C HIS A 416 61.13 -57.59 -43.45
N VAL A 417 62.40 -57.97 -43.59
CA VAL A 417 63.17 -58.66 -42.55
C VAL A 417 63.87 -57.64 -41.66
N VAL A 418 63.62 -57.74 -40.36
CA VAL A 418 64.28 -56.93 -39.33
C VAL A 418 65.28 -57.76 -38.52
N LYS A 419 66.13 -57.11 -37.74
CA LYS A 419 67.17 -57.77 -36.95
C LYS A 419 66.62 -58.82 -36.00
N GLU A 420 65.46 -58.56 -35.38
CA GLU A 420 64.79 -59.48 -34.46
C GLU A 420 64.40 -60.80 -35.13
N ASP A 421 64.02 -60.79 -36.41
CA ASP A 421 63.66 -62.02 -37.15
C ASP A 421 64.88 -62.95 -37.25
N VAL A 422 66.05 -62.38 -37.58
CA VAL A 422 67.32 -63.11 -37.67
C VAL A 422 67.72 -63.71 -36.32
N VAL A 423 67.63 -62.91 -35.26
CA VAL A 423 67.96 -63.35 -33.90
C VAL A 423 67.01 -64.45 -33.44
N LYS A 424 65.70 -64.29 -33.67
CA LYS A 424 64.69 -65.29 -33.29
C LYS A 424 64.89 -66.60 -34.04
N LEU A 425 65.19 -66.53 -35.34
CA LEU A 425 65.51 -67.70 -36.16
C LEU A 425 66.69 -68.49 -35.59
N ARG A 426 67.79 -67.78 -35.29
CA ARG A 426 69.03 -68.32 -34.74
C ARG A 426 68.88 -68.95 -33.36
N GLU A 427 68.20 -68.24 -32.45
CA GLU A 427 68.27 -68.58 -31.04
C GLU A 427 67.14 -69.49 -30.58
N SER A 428 65.98 -69.42 -31.24
CA SER A 428 64.76 -70.09 -30.80
C SER A 428 64.18 -71.04 -31.85
N LYS A 429 63.93 -70.57 -33.08
CA LYS A 429 63.24 -71.37 -34.11
C LYS A 429 64.01 -72.65 -34.44
N VAL A 430 65.32 -72.59 -34.68
CA VAL A 430 66.10 -73.80 -34.98
C VAL A 430 66.10 -74.83 -33.84
N LYS A 431 66.13 -74.37 -32.58
CA LYS A 431 66.05 -75.26 -31.42
C LYS A 431 64.66 -75.90 -31.32
N ASN A 432 63.63 -75.10 -31.53
CA ASN A 432 62.25 -75.57 -31.52
C ASN A 432 62.02 -76.59 -32.64
N LEU A 433 62.57 -76.38 -33.84
CA LEU A 433 62.47 -77.32 -34.95
C LEU A 433 63.05 -78.68 -34.55
N LYS A 434 64.27 -78.73 -34.01
CA LYS A 434 64.90 -79.98 -33.56
C LYS A 434 64.13 -80.70 -32.45
N ILE A 435 63.43 -79.95 -31.59
CA ILE A 435 62.60 -80.52 -30.51
C ILE A 435 61.29 -81.08 -31.07
N LEU A 436 60.63 -80.33 -31.94
CA LEU A 436 59.31 -80.66 -32.48
C LEU A 436 59.39 -81.72 -33.58
N TYR A 437 60.51 -81.77 -34.32
CA TYR A 437 60.77 -82.68 -35.41
C TYR A 437 62.13 -83.37 -35.22
N PRO A 438 62.17 -84.54 -34.55
CA PRO A 438 63.40 -85.25 -34.24
C PRO A 438 64.25 -85.62 -35.46
N ASP A 439 63.66 -85.75 -36.65
CA ASP A 439 64.38 -86.04 -37.89
C ASP A 439 65.40 -84.95 -38.26
N PHE A 440 65.21 -83.70 -37.79
CA PHE A 440 66.16 -82.61 -37.97
C PHE A 440 67.23 -82.53 -36.86
N LYS A 441 67.12 -83.35 -35.80
CA LYS A 441 67.98 -83.25 -34.60
C LYS A 441 69.44 -83.55 -34.91
N ASP A 442 69.68 -84.56 -35.74
CA ASP A 442 71.02 -85.07 -36.06
C ASP A 442 71.56 -84.54 -37.40
N LEU A 443 70.81 -83.68 -38.08
CA LEU A 443 71.24 -83.01 -39.31
C LEU A 443 72.14 -81.81 -39.00
N GLU A 444 73.10 -81.55 -39.90
CA GLU A 444 73.87 -80.31 -39.92
C GLU A 444 72.95 -79.16 -40.40
N MET A 445 72.40 -78.37 -39.47
CA MET A 445 71.39 -77.35 -39.79
C MET A 445 72.01 -76.03 -40.21
N TYR A 446 71.60 -75.53 -41.36
CA TYR A 446 71.84 -74.18 -41.84
C TYR A 446 70.56 -73.35 -41.66
N LEU A 447 70.72 -72.02 -41.63
CA LEU A 447 69.59 -71.10 -41.49
C LEU A 447 69.60 -70.10 -42.63
N ALA A 448 68.41 -69.67 -43.06
CA ALA A 448 68.23 -68.57 -43.98
C ALA A 448 67.12 -67.62 -43.53
N VAL A 449 67.30 -66.32 -43.77
CA VAL A 449 66.22 -65.35 -43.72
C VAL A 449 65.86 -64.91 -45.13
N ALA A 450 64.57 -64.93 -45.44
CA ALA A 450 64.04 -64.64 -46.76
C ALA A 450 63.11 -63.43 -46.72
N GLY A 451 63.29 -62.49 -47.65
CA GLY A 451 62.36 -61.36 -47.74
C GLY A 451 62.47 -60.49 -48.99
N ALA A 452 61.41 -59.72 -49.23
CA ALA A 452 61.40 -58.76 -50.34
C ALA A 452 62.29 -57.55 -50.06
N SER A 453 62.44 -57.18 -48.78
CA SER A 453 63.31 -56.11 -48.32
C SER A 453 63.90 -56.42 -46.94
N PHE A 454 65.00 -55.75 -46.60
CA PHE A 454 65.78 -55.99 -45.39
C PHE A 454 66.27 -54.68 -44.81
N ASP A 455 66.26 -54.56 -43.48
CA ASP A 455 67.04 -53.53 -42.80
C ASP A 455 68.54 -53.82 -42.88
N SER A 456 69.34 -52.75 -42.82
CA SER A 456 70.80 -52.84 -42.97
C SER A 456 71.45 -53.63 -41.83
N ASP A 457 70.93 -53.49 -40.62
CA ASP A 457 71.39 -54.22 -39.43
C ASP A 457 70.94 -55.68 -39.43
N ALA A 458 69.75 -55.99 -39.96
CA ALA A 458 69.29 -57.36 -40.19
C ALA A 458 70.24 -58.11 -41.14
N LYS A 459 70.62 -57.48 -42.25
CA LYS A 459 71.64 -58.03 -43.17
C LYS A 459 72.98 -58.25 -42.47
N GLN A 460 73.43 -57.28 -41.68
CA GLN A 460 74.70 -57.39 -40.95
C GLN A 460 74.67 -58.52 -39.92
N GLU A 461 73.59 -58.64 -39.15
CA GLU A 461 73.39 -59.69 -38.16
C GLU A 461 73.36 -61.08 -38.80
N ALA A 462 72.65 -61.23 -39.93
CA ALA A 462 72.59 -62.50 -40.67
C ALA A 462 73.99 -62.92 -41.15
N LYS A 463 74.75 -62.00 -41.76
CA LYS A 463 76.13 -62.23 -42.22
C LYS A 463 77.10 -62.59 -41.09
N GLN A 464 77.03 -61.88 -39.96
CA GLN A 464 77.88 -62.16 -38.79
C GLN A 464 77.53 -63.51 -38.14
N SER A 465 76.24 -63.85 -38.15
CA SER A 465 75.75 -65.13 -37.67
C SER A 465 76.10 -66.27 -38.62
N GLY A 466 76.36 -66.01 -39.91
CA GLY A 466 76.54 -67.08 -40.90
C GLY A 466 75.21 -67.68 -41.36
N ILE A 467 74.16 -66.86 -41.37
CA ILE A 467 72.81 -67.16 -41.84
C ILE A 467 72.69 -66.63 -43.27
N ILE A 468 72.14 -67.45 -44.15
CA ILE A 468 71.97 -67.13 -45.57
C ILE A 468 70.90 -66.04 -45.71
N ILE A 469 71.11 -65.08 -46.61
CA ILE A 469 70.10 -64.07 -46.95
C ILE A 469 69.51 -64.44 -48.30
N LEU A 470 68.20 -64.69 -48.34
CA LEU A 470 67.46 -64.92 -49.58
C LEU A 470 66.65 -63.67 -49.89
N LYS A 471 66.99 -62.98 -50.98
CA LYS A 471 66.34 -61.73 -51.34
C LYS A 471 65.58 -61.88 -52.66
N GLN A 472 64.36 -61.38 -52.70
CA GLN A 472 63.64 -61.23 -53.95
C GLN A 472 64.18 -60.02 -54.71
N VAL A 473 64.70 -60.24 -55.93
CA VAL A 473 65.15 -59.20 -56.84
C VAL A 473 64.43 -59.36 -58.17
N GLY A 474 63.36 -58.59 -58.36
CA GLY A 474 62.43 -58.81 -59.47
C GLY A 474 61.76 -60.17 -59.36
N ASP A 475 61.84 -60.96 -60.42
CA ASP A 475 61.24 -62.31 -60.49
C ASP A 475 62.22 -63.41 -60.03
N VAL A 476 63.46 -63.08 -59.67
CA VAL A 476 64.48 -64.05 -59.27
C VAL A 476 64.88 -63.92 -57.80
N MET A 477 65.15 -65.07 -57.18
CA MET A 477 65.67 -65.16 -55.83
C MET A 477 67.21 -65.09 -55.89
N GLU A 478 67.79 -64.11 -55.20
CA GLU A 478 69.23 -64.01 -54.99
C GLU A 478 69.60 -64.54 -53.60
N GLU A 479 70.72 -65.25 -53.50
CA GLU A 479 71.30 -65.67 -52.23
C GLU A 479 72.58 -64.88 -51.92
N GLU A 480 72.67 -64.28 -50.73
CA GLU A 480 73.92 -63.76 -50.18
C GLU A 480 74.41 -64.71 -49.08
N VAL A 481 75.62 -65.24 -49.25
CA VAL A 481 76.23 -66.20 -48.33
C VAL A 481 77.57 -65.64 -47.83
N GLU A 482 77.68 -65.44 -46.53
CA GLU A 482 78.90 -64.97 -45.90
C GLU A 482 79.11 -65.71 -44.57
N ASN A 483 80.32 -66.22 -44.32
CA ASN A 483 80.68 -66.92 -43.09
C ASN A 483 79.70 -68.03 -42.67
N LEU A 484 79.21 -68.83 -43.63
CA LEU A 484 78.16 -69.83 -43.42
C LEU A 484 78.43 -70.72 -42.20
N LYS A 485 77.48 -70.79 -41.26
CA LYS A 485 77.55 -71.58 -40.03
C LYS A 485 76.45 -72.61 -39.93
N THR A 486 76.70 -73.58 -39.07
CA THR A 486 75.76 -74.65 -38.72
C THR A 486 75.29 -74.50 -37.28
N TYR A 487 74.06 -74.95 -37.03
CA TYR A 487 73.27 -74.68 -35.82
C TYR A 487 72.66 -75.95 -35.22
#